data_AF-A0A9W4T584-F1
#
_entry.id   AF-A0A9W4T584-F1
#
_cell.length_a   1.000
_cell.length_b   1.000
_cell.length_c   1.000
_cell.angle_alpha   90.00
_cell.angle_beta   90.00
_cell.angle_gamma   90.00
#
_symmetry.space_group_name_H-M   'P 1'
#
loop_
_entity.id
_entity.type
_entity.pdbx_description
1 polymer ?
#
loop_
_entity_poly.entity_id
_entity_poly.type
_entity_poly.pdbx_seq_one_letter_code
_entity_poly.pdbx_strand_id
1 'polypeptide(L)' 'MSEKHISEELKKIIPFHYELEMDKLEIMRVDGVPVTIKDLEDLTTILPSSYKLNLTDDKI' A
#
# COMPACT_ATOMS: atom_id res chain seq x y z
N MET A 1 8.11 -18.18 -4.52
CA MET A 1 6.72 -17.87 -4.13
C MET A 1 6.06 -17.19 -5.31
N SER A 2 4.86 -17.60 -5.71
CA SER A 2 4.13 -17.00 -6.83
C SER A 2 3.47 -15.68 -6.40
N GLU A 3 3.40 -14.69 -7.28
CA GLU A 3 2.85 -13.33 -7.03
C GLU A 3 1.43 -13.34 -6.44
N LYS A 4 0.64 -14.38 -6.72
CA LYS A 4 -0.67 -14.62 -6.09
C LYS A 4 -0.62 -14.74 -4.56
N HIS A 5 0.44 -15.33 -4.01
CA HIS A 5 0.54 -15.56 -2.57
C HIS A 5 0.82 -14.26 -1.81
N ILE A 6 1.58 -13.37 -2.43
CA ILE A 6 1.89 -12.03 -1.95
C ILE A 6 0.62 -11.17 -1.88
N SER A 7 -0.19 -11.19 -2.93
CA SER A 7 -1.46 -10.45 -3.03
C SER A 7 -2.37 -10.69 -1.84
N GLU A 8 -2.58 -11.96 -1.50
CA GLU A 8 -3.54 -12.34 -0.47
C GLU A 8 -3.07 -11.98 0.93
N GLU A 9 -1.75 -11.98 1.17
CA GLU A 9 -1.18 -11.54 2.44
C GLU A 9 -1.22 -10.02 2.57
N LEU A 10 -0.89 -9.29 1.50
CA LEU A 10 -0.97 -7.82 1.49
C LEU A 10 -2.40 -7.32 1.71
N LYS A 11 -3.40 -7.94 1.10
CA LYS A 11 -4.83 -7.60 1.32
C LYS A 11 -5.30 -7.81 2.77
N LYS A 12 -4.64 -8.68 3.55
CA LYS A 12 -5.00 -8.93 4.96
C LYS A 12 -4.36 -7.93 5.91
N ILE A 13 -3.16 -7.45 5.58
CA ILE A 13 -2.41 -6.52 6.44
C ILE A 13 -2.76 -5.06 6.14
N ILE A 14 -3.06 -4.73 4.89
CA ILE A 14 -3.38 -3.37 4.48
C ILE A 14 -4.74 -2.98 5.07
N PRO A 15 -4.85 -1.82 5.74
CA PRO A 15 -6.12 -1.36 6.30
C PRO A 15 -7.20 -1.16 5.23
N PHE A 16 -8.48 -1.33 5.60
CA PHE A 16 -9.63 -1.27 4.69
C PHE A 16 -9.82 0.06 3.93
N HIS A 17 -9.21 1.14 4.40
CA HIS A 17 -9.25 2.46 3.75
C HIS A 17 -8.17 2.61 2.66
N TYR A 18 -7.39 1.56 2.42
CA TYR A 18 -6.45 1.45 1.31
C TYR A 18 -6.82 0.27 0.42
N GLU A 19 -6.53 0.42 -0.87
CA GLU A 19 -6.67 -0.60 -1.89
C GLU A 19 -5.33 -0.83 -2.57
N LEU A 20 -4.97 -2.10 -2.79
CA LEU A 20 -3.76 -2.48 -3.49
C LEU A 20 -4.08 -2.74 -4.97
N GLU A 21 -3.59 -1.88 -5.85
CA GLU A 21 -3.63 -2.10 -7.29
C GLU A 21 -2.48 -3.05 -7.68
N MET A 22 -2.78 -4.35 -7.74
CA MET A 22 -1.77 -5.39 -7.99
C MET A 22 -1.05 -5.28 -9.34
N ASP A 23 -1.74 -4.78 -10.38
CA ASP A 23 -1.14 -4.62 -11.70
C ASP A 23 -0.02 -3.58 -11.71
N LYS A 24 -0.09 -2.58 -10.82
CA LYS A 24 0.92 -1.52 -10.66
C LYS A 24 1.75 -1.64 -9.39
N LEU A 25 1.37 -2.54 -8.48
CA LEU A 25 1.90 -2.65 -7.12
C LEU A 25 1.81 -1.32 -6.35
N GLU A 26 0.72 -0.59 -6.55
CA GLU A 26 0.46 0.70 -5.92
C GLU A 26 -0.59 0.56 -4.81
N ILE A 27 -0.43 1.34 -3.73
CA ILE A 27 -1.41 1.43 -2.65
C ILE A 27 -2.13 2.77 -2.78
N MET A 28 -3.45 2.71 -2.94
CA MET A 28 -4.30 3.87 -3.08
C MET A 28 -5.20 4.02 -1.87
N ARG A 29 -5.36 5.24 -1.36
CA ARG A 29 -6.32 5.55 -0.31
C ARG A 29 -7.70 5.78 -0.91
N VAL A 30 -8.71 5.05 -0.40
CA VAL A 30 -10.07 4.98 -0.99
C VAL A 30 -11.16 5.62 -0.11
N ASP A 31 -10.80 6.12 1.07
CA ASP A 31 -11.74 6.78 2.00
C ASP A 31 -12.01 8.26 1.66
N GLY A 32 -11.44 8.78 0.56
CA GLY A 32 -11.58 10.16 0.12
C GLY A 32 -10.84 11.19 0.98
N VAL A 33 -10.03 10.72 1.95
CA VAL A 33 -9.17 11.57 2.76
C VAL A 33 -7.84 11.76 2.05
N PRO A 34 -7.25 12.97 2.04
CA PRO A 34 -5.92 13.19 1.50
C PRO A 34 -4.89 12.26 2.17
N VAL A 35 -3.99 11.70 1.37
CA VAL A 35 -2.85 10.94 1.89
C VAL A 35 -1.92 11.90 2.62
N THR A 36 -1.53 11.53 3.84
CA THR A 36 -0.62 12.30 4.69
C THR A 36 0.70 11.54 4.90
N ILE A 37 1.71 12.24 5.43
CA ILE A 37 2.98 11.60 5.80
C ILE A 37 2.79 10.51 6.85
N LYS A 38 1.82 10.69 7.76
CA LYS A 38 1.51 9.70 8.79
C LYS A 38 0.99 8.39 8.20
N ASP A 39 0.18 8.47 7.15
CA ASP A 39 -0.32 7.30 6.43
C ASP A 39 0.84 6.48 5.83
N LEU A 40 1.90 7.17 5.38
CA LEU A 40 3.11 6.53 4.87
C LEU A 40 3.90 5.85 5.97
N GLU A 41 4.08 6.50 7.12
CA GLU A 41 4.71 5.89 8.29
C GLU A 41 3.94 4.61 8.70
N ASP A 42 2.61 4.71 8.81
CA ASP A 42 1.76 3.58 9.15
C ASP A 42 1.90 2.45 8.11
N LEU A 43 1.84 2.73 6.81
CA LEU A 43 2.03 1.73 5.75
C LEU A 43 3.43 1.11 5.76
N THR A 44 4.48 1.88 6.01
CA THR A 44 5.86 1.33 6.11
C THR A 44 6.05 0.41 7.31
N THR A 45 5.27 0.58 8.38
CA THR A 45 5.31 -0.33 9.54
C THR A 45 4.54 -1.64 9.30
N ILE A 46 3.50 -1.58 8.46
CA ILE A 46 2.62 -2.72 8.16
C ILE A 46 3.20 -3.56 7.03
N LEU A 47 3.77 -2.92 6.01
CA LEU A 47 4.27 -3.62 4.84
C LEU A 47 5.53 -4.42 5.17
N PRO A 48 5.64 -5.66 4.64
CA PRO A 48 6.86 -6.44 4.76
C PRO A 48 8.02 -5.68 4.12
N SER A 49 9.21 -5.77 4.71
CA SER A 49 10.43 -5.10 4.24
C SER A 49 10.85 -5.49 2.81
N SER A 50 10.28 -6.56 2.26
CA SER A 50 10.39 -6.95 0.85
C SER A 50 9.63 -6.03 -0.12
N TYR A 51 8.70 -5.19 0.37
CA TYR A 51 7.98 -4.19 -0.40
C TYR A 51 8.60 -2.82 -0.16
N LYS A 52 9.30 -2.30 -1.16
CA LYS A 52 9.71 -0.90 -1.17
C LYS A 52 8.53 -0.07 -1.64
N LEU A 53 7.93 0.70 -0.73
CA LEU A 53 7.07 1.82 -1.11
C LEU A 53 7.92 2.83 -1.86
N ASN A 54 7.64 2.99 -3.15
CA ASN A 54 8.21 4.09 -3.92
C ASN A 54 7.17 5.21 -3.94
N LEU A 55 7.49 6.31 -3.29
CA LEU A 55 6.63 7.49 -3.29
C LEU A 55 6.87 8.23 -4.59
N THR A 56 6.00 8.00 -5.56
CA THR A 56 5.96 8.84 -6.75
C THR A 56 5.29 10.15 -6.35
N ASP A 57 6.08 11.22 -6.29
CA ASP A 57 5.70 12.61 -5.98
C ASP A 57 4.64 13.23 -6.93
N ASP A 58 3.98 12.42 -7.77
CA ASP A 58 3.35 12.93 -8.98
C ASP A 58 2.04 13.68 -8.75
N LYS A 59 1.39 13.56 -7.57
CA LYS A 59 0.23 14.40 -7.18
C LYS A 59 0.06 14.46 -5.66
N ILE A 60 0.58 15.51 -5.02
CA ILE A 60 0.07 16.00 -3.73
C ILE A 60 -0.50 17.40 -3.95
#